data_AF-A0A968SUU5-F1
#
_entry.id   AF-A0A968SUU5-F1
#
_cell.length_a   1.000
_cell.length_b   1.000
_cell.length_c   1.000
_cell.angle_alpha   90.00
_cell.angle_beta   90.00
_cell.angle_gamma   90.00
#
_symmetry.space_group_name_H-M   'P 1'
#
loop_
_entity.id
_entity.type
_entity.pdbx_description
1 polymer ?
#
loop_
_entity_poly.entity_id
_entity_poly.type
_entity_poly.pdbx_seq_one_letter_code
_entity_poly.pdbx_strand_id
1 'polypeptide(L)'
;MAELAEQELANREDSVLISIAEEFRQLENTSVTRQMLSETLQAAQTIEGPSDQSLALNEIAEAYRLLEDTKTAQQLLRQALEAAETASSSNSLASIAVTYAKLKDWGGALRALRRCQEEEKVSALTEVLTLWAEKQNPVLRELREEEE
;
A
#
# COMPACT_ATOMS: atom_id res chain seq x y z
N MET A 1 -11.40 21.00 22.15
CA MET A 1 -11.24 22.00 21.07
C MET A 1 -9.86 21.93 20.45
N ALA A 2 -8.76 21.89 21.22
CA ALA A 2 -7.40 21.68 20.67
C ALA A 2 -7.23 20.27 20.04
N GLU A 3 -7.70 19.23 20.74
CA GLU A 3 -7.59 17.82 20.31
C GLU A 3 -8.34 17.50 19.00
N LEU A 4 -9.50 18.13 18.78
CA LEU A 4 -10.26 18.02 17.52
C LEU A 4 -9.57 18.71 16.34
N ALA A 5 -8.85 19.81 16.60
CA ALA A 5 -8.12 20.55 15.57
C ALA A 5 -6.81 19.84 15.19
N GLU A 6 -6.14 19.19 16.14
CA GLU A 6 -4.97 18.34 15.88
C GLU A 6 -5.36 17.09 15.09
N GLN A 7 -6.51 16.48 15.39
CA GLN A 7 -7.03 15.32 14.67
C GLN A 7 -7.50 15.66 13.24
N GLU A 8 -8.08 16.84 13.02
CA GLU A 8 -8.37 17.34 11.67
C GLU A 8 -7.12 17.70 10.87
N LEU A 9 -6.05 18.17 11.53
CA LEU A 9 -4.76 18.41 10.90
C LEU A 9 -4.08 17.10 10.47
N ALA A 10 -4.04 16.11 11.37
CA ALA A 10 -3.51 14.78 11.07
C ALA A 10 -4.26 14.12 9.90
N ASN A 11 -5.59 14.14 9.93
CA ASN A 11 -6.41 13.60 8.83
C ASN A 11 -6.18 14.31 7.48
N ARG A 12 -5.86 15.61 7.51
CA ARG A 12 -5.53 16.37 6.29
C ARG A 12 -4.12 16.07 5.79
N GLU A 13 -3.16 15.85 6.69
CA GLU A 13 -1.82 15.40 6.33
C GLU A 13 -1.85 14.00 5.70
N ASP A 14 -2.64 13.09 6.25
CA ASP A 14 -2.84 11.73 5.72
C ASP A 14 -3.48 11.76 4.31
N SER A 15 -4.50 12.59 4.13
CA SER A 15 -5.13 12.83 2.82
C SER A 15 -4.14 13.36 1.78
N VAL A 16 -3.24 14.26 2.18
CA VAL A 16 -2.25 14.86 1.29
C VAL A 16 -1.17 13.84 0.90
N LEU A 17 -0.74 13.00 1.83
CA LEU A 17 0.24 11.93 1.56
C LEU A 17 -0.32 10.89 0.58
N ILE A 18 -1.59 10.52 0.71
CA ILE A 18 -2.28 9.61 -0.25
C ILE A 18 -2.35 10.26 -1.63
N SER A 19 -2.72 11.54 -1.70
CA SER A 19 -2.85 12.26 -2.97
C SER A 19 -1.49 12.40 -3.69
N ILE A 20 -0.42 12.62 -2.92
CA ILE A 20 0.95 12.67 -3.41
C ILE A 20 1.38 11.31 -3.96
N ALA A 21 1.05 10.20 -3.28
CA ALA A 21 1.31 8.86 -3.77
C ALA A 21 0.58 8.54 -5.08
N GLU A 22 -0.66 9.01 -5.24
CA GLU A 22 -1.42 8.87 -6.49
C GLU A 22 -0.84 9.68 -7.66
N GLU A 23 -0.39 10.91 -7.41
CA GLU A 23 0.27 11.74 -8.43
C GLU A 23 1.60 11.13 -8.89
N PHE A 24 2.34 10.45 -7.98
CA PHE A 24 3.58 9.76 -8.34
C PHE A 24 3.40 8.62 -9.34
N ARG A 25 2.19 8.04 -9.48
CA ARG A 25 1.92 7.03 -10.53
C ARG A 25 2.13 7.57 -11.95
N GLN A 26 2.10 8.89 -12.14
CA GLN A 26 2.17 9.53 -13.47
C GLN A 26 3.57 10.01 -13.86
N LEU A 27 4.53 10.05 -12.92
CA LEU A 27 5.86 10.61 -13.17
C LEU A 27 6.88 9.51 -13.51
N GLU A 28 7.18 9.35 -14.80
CA GLU A 28 8.27 8.51 -15.29
C GLU A 28 9.63 9.04 -14.79
N ASN A 29 10.06 8.51 -13.65
CA ASN A 29 11.45 8.35 -13.23
C ASN A 29 12.32 9.63 -13.27
N THR A 30 11.95 10.65 -12.49
CA THR A 30 12.84 11.79 -12.21
C THR A 30 13.50 11.64 -10.84
N SER A 31 14.73 12.15 -10.68
CA SER A 31 15.41 12.24 -9.37
C SER A 31 14.58 13.02 -8.34
N VAL A 32 13.73 13.94 -8.81
CA VAL A 32 12.77 14.71 -8.00
C VAL A 32 11.73 13.79 -7.37
N THR A 33 11.15 12.84 -8.12
CA THR A 33 10.19 11.86 -7.61
C THR A 33 10.77 11.04 -6.46
N ARG A 34 12.01 10.57 -6.58
CA ARG A 34 12.67 9.80 -5.51
C ARG A 34 12.97 10.63 -4.28
N GLN A 35 13.42 11.88 -4.47
CA GLN A 35 13.65 12.78 -3.35
C GLN A 35 12.35 13.03 -2.59
N MET A 36 11.27 13.33 -3.30
CA MET A 36 9.99 13.60 -2.67
C MET A 36 9.42 12.36 -1.97
N LEU A 37 9.50 11.17 -2.57
CA LEU A 37 9.14 9.92 -1.88
C LEU A 37 9.97 9.66 -0.62
N SER A 38 11.25 10.08 -0.61
CA SER A 38 12.08 9.98 0.59
C SER A 38 11.60 10.94 1.69
N GLU A 39 11.16 12.15 1.34
CA GLU A 39 10.59 13.12 2.29
C GLU A 39 9.24 12.64 2.82
N THR A 40 8.36 12.13 1.93
CA THR A 40 7.08 11.50 2.28
C THR A 40 7.29 10.31 3.22
N LEU A 41 8.33 9.49 2.98
CA LEU A 41 8.67 8.37 3.86
C LEU A 41 9.08 8.84 5.26
N GLN A 42 9.87 9.90 5.37
CA GLN A 42 10.24 10.46 6.68
C GLN A 42 9.00 10.94 7.44
N ALA A 43 8.06 11.59 6.76
CA ALA A 43 6.79 12.01 7.36
C ALA A 43 5.94 10.81 7.82
N ALA A 44 5.78 9.79 6.96
CA ALA A 44 5.03 8.58 7.29
C ALA A 44 5.62 7.82 8.51
N GLN A 45 6.95 7.85 8.68
CA GLN A 45 7.62 7.25 9.84
C GLN A 45 7.33 7.99 11.16
N THR A 46 6.90 9.24 11.11
CA THR A 46 6.54 10.03 12.30
C THR A 46 5.06 9.93 12.69
N ILE A 47 4.23 9.27 11.88
CA ILE A 47 2.81 9.07 12.19
C ILE A 47 2.69 8.19 13.46
N GLU A 48 2.00 8.71 14.48
CA GLU A 48 1.83 8.01 15.77
C GLU A 48 0.76 6.90 15.69
N GLY A 49 -0.28 7.10 14.87
CA GLY A 49 -1.35 6.14 14.66
C GLY A 49 -0.88 4.92 13.86
N PRO A 50 -0.79 3.70 14.42
CA PRO A 50 -0.22 2.57 13.69
C PRO A 50 -1.08 2.14 12.49
N SER A 51 -2.39 2.41 12.53
CA SER A 51 -3.28 2.19 11.38
C SER A 51 -2.92 3.13 10.23
N ASP A 52 -2.82 4.43 10.50
CA ASP A 52 -2.56 5.46 9.49
C ASP A 52 -1.13 5.35 8.96
N GLN A 53 -0.17 5.09 9.86
CA GLN A 53 1.21 4.76 9.50
C GLN A 53 1.27 3.55 8.55
N SER A 54 0.50 2.49 8.81
CA SER A 54 0.49 1.32 7.94
C SER A 54 -0.04 1.60 6.54
N LEU A 55 -1.07 2.45 6.42
CA LEU A 55 -1.62 2.85 5.12
C LEU A 55 -0.61 3.72 4.37
N ALA A 56 -0.06 4.75 5.02
CA ALA A 56 0.94 5.63 4.41
C ALA A 56 2.17 4.84 3.92
N LEU A 57 2.71 3.94 4.74
CA LEU A 57 3.84 3.09 4.34
C LEU A 57 3.48 2.14 3.18
N ASN A 58 2.25 1.63 3.12
CA ASN A 58 1.79 0.80 2.01
C ASN A 58 1.69 1.58 0.69
N GLU A 59 1.14 2.80 0.72
CA GLU A 59 1.04 3.66 -0.47
C GLU A 59 2.43 4.05 -1.00
N ILE A 60 3.36 4.38 -0.10
CA ILE A 60 4.75 4.67 -0.47
C ILE A 60 5.42 3.43 -1.05
N ALA A 61 5.14 2.24 -0.50
CA ALA A 61 5.66 0.99 -1.05
C ALA A 61 5.14 0.72 -2.47
N GLU A 62 3.86 0.99 -2.74
CA GLU A 62 3.27 0.89 -4.07
C GLU A 62 3.94 1.87 -5.05
N ALA A 63 4.22 3.10 -4.62
CA ALA A 63 4.96 4.06 -5.43
C ALA A 63 6.38 3.57 -5.77
N TYR A 64 7.13 3.03 -4.80
CA TYR A 64 8.44 2.42 -5.07
C TYR A 64 8.35 1.19 -5.98
N ARG A 65 7.27 0.39 -5.88
CA ARG A 65 7.02 -0.73 -6.82
C ARG A 65 6.86 -0.22 -8.25
N LEU A 66 6.11 0.85 -8.45
CA LEU A 66 5.89 1.47 -9.77
C LEU A 66 7.19 2.06 -10.35
N LEU A 67 8.09 2.55 -9.49
CA LEU A 67 9.44 2.96 -9.87
C LEU A 67 10.43 1.80 -10.05
N GLU A 68 9.94 0.55 -10.04
CA GLU A 68 10.71 -0.70 -10.14
C GLU A 68 11.72 -0.92 -8.99
N ASP A 69 11.68 -0.11 -7.93
CA ASP A 69 12.47 -0.32 -6.71
C ASP A 69 11.76 -1.31 -5.77
N THR A 70 11.72 -2.55 -6.23
CA THR A 70 11.10 -3.68 -5.52
C THR A 70 11.73 -3.93 -4.15
N LYS A 71 13.02 -3.62 -3.97
CA LYS A 71 13.73 -3.82 -2.70
C LYS A 71 13.21 -2.86 -1.64
N THR A 72 13.13 -1.56 -1.97
CA THR A 72 12.59 -0.55 -1.07
C THR A 72 11.11 -0.81 -0.79
N ALA A 73 10.32 -1.11 -1.82
CA ALA A 73 8.91 -1.47 -1.66
C ALA A 73 8.70 -2.64 -0.69
N GLN A 74 9.46 -3.73 -0.81
CA GLN A 74 9.37 -4.86 0.11
C GLN A 74 9.78 -4.52 1.55
N GLN A 75 10.76 -3.64 1.75
CA GLN A 75 11.15 -3.19 3.09
C GLN A 75 10.04 -2.37 3.75
N LEU A 76 9.40 -1.50 2.98
CA LEU A 76 8.29 -0.68 3.47
C LEU A 76 7.04 -1.51 3.76
N LEU A 77 6.72 -2.50 2.92
CA LEU A 77 5.59 -3.41 3.20
C LEU A 77 5.77 -4.24 4.47
N ARG A 78 7.01 -4.56 4.87
CA ARG A 78 7.25 -5.24 6.15
C ARG A 78 6.92 -4.32 7.32
N GLN A 79 7.34 -3.05 7.25
CA GLN A 79 7.03 -2.04 8.26
C GLN A 79 5.51 -1.75 8.31
N ALA A 80 4.88 -1.60 7.13
CA ALA A 80 3.44 -1.42 7.02
C ALA A 80 2.68 -2.59 7.65
N LEU A 81 3.11 -3.83 7.39
CA LEU A 81 2.51 -5.02 7.97
C LEU A 81 2.63 -5.04 9.50
N GLU A 82 3.80 -4.71 10.05
CA GLU A 82 4.00 -4.64 11.51
C GLU A 82 3.10 -3.58 12.17
N ALA A 83 2.97 -2.40 11.56
CA ALA A 83 2.11 -1.33 12.04
C ALA A 83 0.61 -1.72 11.95
N ALA A 84 0.18 -2.32 10.84
CA ALA A 84 -1.19 -2.79 10.64
C ALA A 84 -1.57 -3.89 11.64
N GLU A 85 -0.65 -4.83 11.90
CA GLU A 85 -0.83 -5.88 12.90
C GLU A 85 -0.96 -5.30 14.31
N THR A 86 -0.17 -4.27 14.63
CA THR A 86 -0.23 -3.56 15.92
C THR A 86 -1.57 -2.86 16.12
N ALA A 87 -2.09 -2.21 15.07
CA ALA A 87 -3.42 -1.58 15.10
C ALA A 87 -4.59 -2.57 14.98
N SER A 88 -4.33 -3.84 14.64
CA SER A 88 -5.37 -4.80 14.25
C SER A 88 -6.27 -4.25 13.11
N SER A 89 -5.68 -3.48 12.19
CA SER A 89 -6.42 -2.83 11.09
C SER A 89 -6.64 -3.82 9.94
N SER A 90 -7.85 -4.36 9.83
CA SER A 90 -8.23 -5.32 8.77
C SER A 90 -8.08 -4.71 7.38
N ASN A 91 -8.52 -3.46 7.21
CA ASN A 91 -8.43 -2.71 5.96
C ASN A 91 -6.97 -2.54 5.51
N SER A 92 -6.08 -2.14 6.42
CA SER A 92 -4.66 -1.97 6.10
C SER A 92 -4.03 -3.30 5.71
N LEU A 93 -4.31 -4.37 6.46
CA LEU A 93 -3.81 -5.72 6.17
C LEU A 93 -4.26 -6.23 4.79
N ALA A 94 -5.52 -5.95 4.42
CA ALA A 94 -6.07 -6.33 3.13
C ALA A 94 -5.37 -5.59 1.98
N SER A 95 -5.20 -4.27 2.11
CA SER A 95 -4.48 -3.46 1.12
C SER A 95 -3.01 -3.90 0.98
N ILE A 96 -2.32 -4.09 2.11
CA ILE A 96 -0.93 -4.59 2.14
C ILE A 96 -0.80 -5.95 1.44
N ALA A 97 -1.78 -6.84 1.60
CA ALA A 97 -1.78 -8.14 0.94
C ALA A 97 -1.80 -8.02 -0.59
N VAL A 98 -2.64 -7.12 -1.12
CA VAL A 98 -2.73 -6.84 -2.55
C VAL A 98 -1.39 -6.29 -3.06
N THR A 99 -0.77 -5.36 -2.33
CA THR A 99 0.53 -4.78 -2.71
C THR A 99 1.65 -5.83 -2.73
N TYR A 100 1.70 -6.73 -1.75
CA TYR A 100 2.60 -7.89 -1.77
C TYR A 100 2.38 -8.79 -3.00
N ALA A 101 1.12 -9.05 -3.36
CA ALA A 101 0.79 -9.84 -4.53
C ALA A 101 1.19 -9.17 -5.86
N LYS A 102 1.03 -7.85 -5.97
CA LYS A 102 1.54 -7.06 -7.12
C LYS A 102 3.07 -7.18 -7.26
N LEU A 103 3.79 -7.31 -6.14
CA LEU A 103 5.22 -7.62 -6.11
C LEU A 103 5.55 -9.11 -6.34
N LYS A 104 4.55 -9.96 -6.57
CA LYS A 104 4.66 -11.42 -6.70
C LYS A 104 5.17 -12.11 -5.42
N ASP A 105 5.06 -11.44 -4.27
CA ASP A 105 5.34 -12.02 -2.96
C ASP A 105 4.06 -12.62 -2.36
N TRP A 106 3.70 -13.80 -2.87
CA TRP A 106 2.50 -14.52 -2.41
C TRP A 106 2.58 -14.92 -0.95
N GLY A 107 3.78 -15.12 -0.41
CA GLY A 107 4.00 -15.44 1.00
C GLY A 107 3.66 -14.26 1.90
N GLY A 108 4.12 -13.06 1.54
CA GLY A 108 3.75 -11.81 2.19
C GLY A 108 2.24 -11.54 2.12
N ALA A 109 1.64 -11.72 0.94
CA ALA A 109 0.20 -11.53 0.74
C ALA A 109 -0.64 -12.44 1.64
N LEU A 110 -0.35 -13.74 1.65
CA LEU A 110 -1.06 -14.69 2.51
C LEU A 110 -0.82 -14.45 3.99
N ARG A 111 0.37 -13.96 4.38
CA ARG A 111 0.66 -13.61 5.77
C ARG A 111 -0.23 -12.46 6.25
N ALA A 112 -0.38 -11.42 5.44
CA ALA A 112 -1.24 -10.28 5.77
C ALA A 112 -2.72 -10.70 5.88
N LEU A 113 -3.22 -11.48 4.91
CA LEU A 113 -4.61 -11.97 4.87
C LEU A 113 -5.01 -12.86 6.04
N ARG A 114 -4.07 -13.54 6.70
CA ARG A 114 -4.37 -14.39 7.87
C ARG A 114 -4.94 -13.61 9.05
N ARG A 115 -4.66 -12.31 9.13
CA ARG A 115 -5.07 -11.44 10.22
C ARG A 115 -6.21 -10.47 9.84
N CYS A 116 -6.66 -10.49 8.59
CA CYS A 116 -7.86 -9.78 8.15
C CYS A 116 -9.13 -10.42 8.70
N GLN A 117 -10.12 -9.58 8.98
CA GLN A 117 -11.51 -10.00 9.17
C GLN A 117 -12.09 -10.48 7.84
N GLU A 118 -13.13 -11.31 7.91
CA GLU A 118 -13.64 -12.03 6.73
C GLU A 118 -14.16 -11.09 5.62
N GLU A 119 -14.71 -9.93 5.96
CA GLU A 119 -15.23 -8.96 4.98
C GLU A 119 -14.13 -8.44 4.05
N GLU A 120 -13.07 -7.84 4.59
CA GLU A 120 -11.96 -7.32 3.77
C GLU A 120 -11.15 -8.46 3.14
N LYS A 121 -11.04 -9.59 3.85
CA LYS A 121 -10.26 -10.74 3.41
C LYS A 121 -10.82 -11.35 2.13
N VAL A 122 -12.14 -11.44 1.97
CA VAL A 122 -12.74 -11.98 0.74
C VAL A 122 -12.39 -11.09 -0.46
N SER A 123 -12.50 -9.76 -0.29
CA SER A 123 -12.16 -8.81 -1.36
C SER A 123 -10.69 -8.92 -1.75
N ALA A 124 -9.78 -8.82 -0.78
CA ALA A 124 -8.36 -8.88 -1.05
C ALA A 124 -7.91 -10.26 -1.55
N LEU A 125 -8.48 -11.36 -1.07
CA LEU A 125 -8.18 -12.69 -1.59
C LEU A 125 -8.62 -12.85 -3.05
N THR A 126 -9.75 -12.25 -3.43
CA THR A 126 -10.20 -12.21 -4.83
C THR A 126 -9.17 -11.51 -5.70
N GLU A 127 -8.70 -10.33 -5.30
CA GLU A 127 -7.67 -9.60 -6.04
C GLU A 127 -6.34 -10.36 -6.12
N VAL A 128 -5.87 -10.92 -5.00
CA VAL A 128 -4.62 -11.69 -4.95
C VAL A 128 -4.70 -12.92 -5.86
N LEU A 129 -5.82 -13.63 -5.88
CA LEU A 129 -6.03 -14.78 -6.76
C LEU A 129 -6.12 -14.37 -8.23
N THR A 130 -6.77 -13.26 -8.54
CA THR A 130 -6.79 -12.70 -9.90
C THR A 130 -5.38 -12.39 -10.39
N LEU A 131 -4.58 -11.67 -9.58
CA LEU A 131 -3.18 -11.38 -9.90
C LEU A 131 -2.35 -12.65 -10.10
N TRP A 132 -2.59 -13.68 -9.28
CA TRP A 132 -1.92 -14.97 -9.44
C TRP A 132 -2.34 -15.67 -10.74
N ALA A 133 -3.64 -15.69 -11.05
CA ALA A 133 -4.16 -16.29 -12.26
C ALA A 133 -3.63 -15.60 -13.53
N GLU A 134 -3.65 -14.27 -13.57
CA GLU A 134 -3.04 -13.46 -14.64
C GLU A 134 -1.54 -13.74 -14.78
N LYS A 135 -0.84 -13.95 -13.66
CA LYS A 135 0.59 -14.29 -13.69
C LYS A 135 0.85 -15.67 -14.30
N GLN A 136 -0.06 -16.64 -14.09
CA GLN A 136 0.03 -17.98 -14.67
C GLN A 136 -0.44 -18.02 -16.13
N ASN A 137 -1.45 -17.22 -16.47
CA ASN A 137 -2.00 -17.11 -17.80
C ASN A 137 -2.14 -15.63 -18.20
N PRO A 138 -1.13 -15.07 -18.88
CA PRO A 138 -1.12 -13.66 -19.28
C PRO A 138 -2.31 -13.23 -20.15
N VAL A 139 -2.93 -14.15 -20.90
CA VAL A 139 -4.11 -13.88 -21.72
C VAL A 139 -5.28 -13.36 -20.87
N LEU A 140 -5.40 -13.79 -19.61
CA LEU A 140 -6.46 -13.32 -18.71
C LEU A 140 -6.34 -11.82 -18.41
N ARG A 141 -5.12 -11.28 -18.41
CA ARG A 141 -4.87 -9.86 -18.18
C ARG A 141 -5.29 -9.04 -19.41
N GLU A 142 -4.96 -9.51 -20.60
CA GLU A 142 -5.30 -8.87 -21.87
C GLU A 142 -6.83 -8.73 -22.01
N LEU A 143 -7.58 -9.80 -21.70
CA LEU A 143 -9.05 -9.79 -21.76
C LEU A 143 -9.68 -8.78 -20.79
N ARG A 144 -9.06 -8.55 -19.63
CA ARG A 144 -9.54 -7.59 -18.65
C ARG A 144 -9.29 -6.14 -19.09
N GLU A 145 -8.12 -5.87 -19.66
CA GLU A 145 -7.77 -4.54 -20.18
C GLU A 145 -8.62 -4.13 -21.40
N GLU A 146 -9.25 -5.09 -22.09
CA GLU A 146 -10.19 -4.83 -23.20
C GLU A 146 -11.63 -4.49 -22.75
N GLU A 147 -11.99 -4.81 -21.49
CA GLU A 147 -13.34 -4.60 -20.93
C GLU A 147 -13.49 -3.28 -20.13
N GLU A 148 -12.39 -2.59 -19.82
CA GLU A 148 -12.32 -1.30 -19.09
C GLU A 148 -12.26 -0.08 -20.05
#